data_AF-A0A6L7M6V3-F1
#
_entry.id   AF-A0A6L7M6V3-F1
#
_cell.length_a   1.000
_cell.length_b   1.000
_cell.length_c   1.000
_cell.angle_alpha   90.00
_cell.angle_beta   90.00
_cell.angle_gamma   90.00
#
_symmetry.space_group_name_H-M   'P 1'
#
loop_
_entity.id
_entity.type
_entity.pdbx_description
1 polymer ?
#
loop_
_entity_poly.entity_id
_entity_poly.type
_entity_poly.pdbx_seq_one_letter_code
_entity_poly.pdbx_strand_id
1 'polypeptide(L)'
;MWRSVLKEVTVKKLRPLLSIGAIGLCCGLLLAGVHALTAPTIEANRSRHVWQLAYQLVGGQFDPTGLVWQDDQVDLPGDVWLKRSRVQGYAGDIHLLAAFGNGGQLLGARVAEHRETPGLGDFIDVDKSPWMRRFATTPPLEVDAVSGATITSEAVKRGVQRMLEPEAAP
;
A
#
# COMPACT_ATOMS: atom_id res chain seq x y z
N MET A 1 24.51 54.62 26.55
CA MET A 1 25.15 53.34 26.90
C MET A 1 24.20 52.13 26.77
N TRP A 2 23.00 52.15 27.37
CA TRP A 2 22.03 51.03 27.33
C TRP A 2 21.51 50.60 25.93
N ARG A 3 21.35 51.54 25.00
CA ARG A 3 20.89 51.25 23.61
C ARG A 3 21.87 50.40 22.79
N SER A 4 23.17 50.46 23.10
CA SER A 4 24.20 49.67 22.40
C SER A 4 24.18 48.21 22.86
N VAL A 5 24.01 47.98 24.17
CA VAL A 5 23.94 46.64 24.77
C VAL A 5 22.71 45.89 24.28
N LEU A 6 21.54 46.55 24.19
CA LEU A 6 20.32 45.95 23.64
C LEU A 6 20.51 45.56 22.16
N LYS A 7 21.11 46.42 21.32
CA LYS A 7 21.40 46.10 19.92
C LYS A 7 22.34 44.89 19.78
N GLU A 8 23.39 44.80 20.59
CA GLU A 8 24.31 43.66 20.55
C GLU A 8 23.64 42.34 20.97
N VAL A 9 22.80 42.37 22.01
CA VAL A 9 22.06 41.19 22.47
C VAL A 9 21.05 40.72 21.42
N THR A 10 20.33 41.65 20.78
CA THR A 10 19.38 41.33 19.69
C THR A 10 20.09 40.75 18.46
N VAL A 11 21.21 41.35 18.02
CA VAL A 11 21.96 40.86 16.84
C VAL A 11 22.62 39.51 17.11
N LYS A 12 23.17 39.28 18.31
CA LYS A 12 23.77 37.98 18.69
C LYS A 12 22.72 36.86 18.73
N LYS A 13 21.48 37.16 19.14
CA LYS A 13 20.36 36.19 19.13
C LYS A 13 19.71 36.01 17.75
N LEU A 14 19.75 37.02 16.88
CA LEU A 14 19.08 36.99 15.57
C LEU A 14 19.85 36.20 14.50
N ARG A 15 21.20 36.26 14.51
CA ARG A 15 22.06 35.52 13.57
C ARG A 15 21.84 33.99 13.59
N PRO A 16 21.86 33.30 14.74
CA PRO A 16 21.59 31.86 14.77
C PRO A 16 20.15 31.51 14.36
N LEU A 17 19.18 32.39 14.66
CA LEU A 17 17.78 32.19 14.27
C LEU A 17 17.61 32.22 12.73
N LEU A 18 18.28 33.16 12.07
CA LEU A 18 18.27 33.29 10.61
C LEU A 18 18.95 32.09 9.93
N SER A 19 20.06 31.59 10.50
CA SER A 19 20.76 30.42 9.95
C SER A 19 19.89 29.15 10.00
N ILE A 20 19.19 28.89 11.11
CA ILE A 20 18.29 27.73 11.21
C ILE A 20 17.11 27.88 10.25
N GLY A 21 16.53 29.08 10.14
CA GLY A 21 15.47 29.36 9.16
C GLY A 21 15.92 29.12 7.72
N ALA A 22 17.13 29.57 7.37
CA ALA A 22 17.69 29.37 6.04
C ALA A 22 17.98 27.89 5.74
N ILE A 23 18.54 27.16 6.71
CA ILE A 23 18.80 25.71 6.57
C ILE A 23 17.48 24.95 6.44
N GLY A 24 16.48 25.26 7.27
CA GLY A 24 15.15 24.63 7.22
C GLY A 24 14.46 24.87 5.87
N LEU A 25 14.52 26.10 5.36
CA LEU A 25 14.01 26.44 4.04
C LEU A 25 14.74 25.66 2.93
N CYS A 26 16.07 25.60 3.00
CA CYS A 26 16.89 24.86 2.04
C CYS A 26 16.55 23.36 2.03
N CYS A 27 16.50 22.72 3.20
CA CYS A 27 16.14 21.32 3.33
C CYS A 27 14.71 21.05 2.83
N GLY A 28 13.75 21.93 3.17
CA GLY A 28 12.37 21.81 2.70
C GLY A 28 12.25 21.88 1.18
N LEU A 29 12.94 22.84 0.55
CA LEU A 29 12.98 22.98 -0.91
C LEU A 29 13.66 21.78 -1.58
N LEU A 30 14.75 21.27 -1.01
CA LEU A 30 15.43 20.08 -1.52
C LEU A 30 14.52 18.84 -1.46
N LEU A 31 13.89 18.58 -0.31
CA LEU A 31 12.96 17.44 -0.17
C LEU A 31 11.76 17.57 -1.12
N ALA A 32 11.19 18.77 -1.24
CA ALA A 32 10.09 19.03 -2.15
C ALA A 32 10.48 18.84 -3.62
N GLY A 33 11.67 19.30 -4.01
CA GLY A 33 12.22 19.11 -5.35
C GLY A 33 12.46 17.64 -5.69
N VAL A 34 13.07 16.88 -4.77
CA VAL A 34 13.25 15.43 -4.93
C VAL A 34 11.90 14.73 -5.06
N HIS A 35 10.92 15.07 -4.21
CA HIS A 35 9.58 14.49 -4.28
C HIS A 35 8.91 14.80 -5.62
N ALA A 36 8.94 16.05 -6.10
CA ALA A 36 8.29 16.45 -7.34
C ALA A 36 8.85 15.72 -8.57
N LEU A 37 10.16 15.48 -8.61
CA LEU A 37 10.81 14.75 -9.71
C LEU A 37 10.57 13.24 -9.63
N THR A 38 10.40 12.69 -8.42
CA THR A 38 10.28 11.24 -8.21
C THR A 38 8.84 10.76 -8.21
N ALA A 39 7.89 11.60 -7.79
CA ALA A 39 6.45 11.29 -7.74
C ALA A 39 5.88 10.64 -9.00
N PRO A 40 6.10 11.16 -10.24
CA PRO A 40 5.51 10.55 -11.43
C PRO A 40 6.03 9.12 -11.68
N THR A 41 7.30 8.86 -11.37
CA THR A 41 7.91 7.54 -11.50
C THR A 41 7.37 6.57 -10.46
N ILE A 42 7.15 7.03 -9.22
CA ILE A 42 6.58 6.20 -8.14
C ILE A 42 5.16 5.77 -8.52
N GLU A 43 4.35 6.70 -9.02
CA GLU A 43 2.96 6.42 -9.38
C GLU A 43 2.87 5.45 -10.57
N ALA A 44 3.73 5.64 -11.57
CA ALA A 44 3.84 4.71 -12.69
C ALA A 44 4.27 3.30 -12.24
N ASN A 45 5.23 3.20 -11.32
CA ASN A 45 5.69 1.91 -10.78
C ASN A 45 4.61 1.22 -9.94
N ARG A 46 3.86 1.97 -9.11
CA ARG A 46 2.72 1.45 -8.34
C ARG A 46 1.64 0.88 -9.23
N SER A 47 1.23 1.64 -10.25
CA SER A 47 0.22 1.19 -11.22
C SER A 47 0.67 -0.08 -11.95
N ARG A 48 1.93 -0.12 -12.42
CA ARG A 48 2.52 -1.32 -13.04
C ARG A 48 2.52 -2.52 -12.11
N HIS A 49 2.85 -2.33 -10.83
CA HIS A 49 2.88 -3.40 -9.84
C HIS A 49 1.50 -4.03 -9.63
N VAL A 50 0.46 -3.21 -9.44
CA VAL A 50 -0.92 -3.73 -9.31
C VAL A 50 -1.34 -4.53 -10.54
N TRP A 51 -1.00 -4.07 -11.75
CA TRP A 51 -1.30 -4.81 -12.97
C TRP A 51 -0.51 -6.12 -13.09
N GLN A 52 0.75 -6.16 -12.66
CA GLN A 52 1.51 -7.41 -12.60
C GLN A 52 0.84 -8.43 -11.69
N LEU A 53 0.34 -8.01 -10.52
CA LEU A 53 -0.41 -8.89 -9.62
C LEU A 53 -1.72 -9.37 -10.24
N ALA A 54 -2.43 -8.50 -10.95
CA ALA A 54 -3.63 -8.86 -11.69
C ALA A 54 -3.34 -9.95 -12.75
N TYR A 55 -2.29 -9.79 -13.54
CA TYR A 55 -1.90 -10.79 -14.55
C TYR A 55 -1.53 -12.13 -13.92
N GLN A 56 -0.85 -12.12 -12.76
CA GLN A 56 -0.54 -13.34 -12.02
C GLN A 56 -1.79 -14.06 -11.50
N LEU A 57 -2.85 -13.32 -11.19
CA LEU A 57 -4.10 -13.88 -10.67
C LEU A 57 -4.99 -14.43 -11.79
N VAL A 58 -5.08 -13.73 -12.93
CA VAL A 58 -6.00 -14.08 -14.03
C VAL A 58 -5.37 -15.03 -15.04
N GLY A 59 -4.04 -15.18 -15.04
CA GLY A 59 -3.36 -16.17 -15.88
C GLY A 59 -3.09 -15.72 -17.32
N GLY A 60 -2.82 -14.43 -17.53
CA GLY A 60 -2.51 -13.90 -18.86
C GLY A 60 -2.35 -12.40 -18.87
N GLN A 61 -1.86 -11.85 -19.98
CA GLN A 61 -1.86 -10.41 -20.23
C GLN A 61 -3.18 -10.02 -20.90
N PHE A 62 -3.79 -8.97 -20.40
CA PHE A 62 -4.95 -8.32 -21.01
C PHE A 62 -4.66 -6.84 -21.17
N ASP A 63 -5.33 -6.16 -22.08
CA ASP A 63 -5.17 -4.72 -22.25
C ASP A 63 -5.91 -3.99 -21.11
N PRO A 64 -5.20 -3.27 -20.22
CA PRO A 64 -5.85 -2.52 -19.16
C PRO A 64 -6.49 -1.21 -19.68
N THR A 65 -6.27 -0.86 -20.94
CA THR A 65 -6.77 0.39 -21.54
C THR A 65 -8.30 0.36 -21.58
N GLY A 66 -8.93 1.35 -20.96
CA GLY A 66 -10.39 1.46 -20.87
C GLY A 66 -11.00 0.70 -19.69
N LEU A 67 -10.22 -0.04 -18.91
CA LEU A 67 -10.67 -0.57 -17.63
C LEU A 67 -10.75 0.55 -16.61
N VAL A 68 -11.93 0.71 -16.01
CA VAL A 68 -12.19 1.72 -14.98
C VAL A 68 -12.61 0.99 -13.72
N TRP A 69 -11.98 1.32 -12.61
CA TRP A 69 -12.40 0.86 -11.29
C TRP A 69 -13.75 1.49 -10.97
N GLN A 70 -14.75 0.65 -10.74
CA GLN A 70 -16.05 1.02 -10.19
C GLN A 70 -15.99 0.68 -8.71
N ASP A 71 -15.87 1.72 -7.88
CA ASP A 71 -15.54 1.59 -6.46
C ASP A 71 -14.26 0.77 -6.26
N ASP A 72 -14.38 -0.39 -5.61
CA ASP A 72 -13.27 -1.32 -5.37
C ASP A 72 -13.23 -2.51 -6.35
N GLN A 73 -14.09 -2.53 -7.39
CA GLN A 73 -14.15 -3.62 -8.37
C GLN A 73 -13.78 -3.15 -9.78
N VAL A 74 -13.16 -4.03 -10.57
CA VAL A 74 -13.01 -3.86 -12.02
C VAL A 74 -13.28 -5.19 -12.72
N ASP A 75 -14.13 -5.13 -13.75
CA ASP A 75 -14.43 -6.30 -14.58
C ASP A 75 -13.37 -6.45 -15.67
N LEU A 76 -12.93 -7.69 -15.88
CA LEU A 76 -11.96 -8.06 -16.91
C LEU A 76 -12.65 -8.86 -18.03
N PRO A 77 -12.06 -8.92 -19.22
CA PRO A 77 -12.53 -9.83 -20.26
C PRO A 77 -12.52 -11.29 -19.77
N GLY A 78 -13.59 -12.05 -20.06
CA GLY A 78 -13.65 -13.49 -19.80
C GLY A 78 -14.30 -13.92 -18.47
N ASP A 79 -15.33 -13.21 -18.02
CA ASP A 79 -16.09 -13.52 -16.78
C ASP A 79 -15.23 -13.54 -15.51
N VAL A 80 -14.17 -12.72 -15.50
CA VAL A 80 -13.28 -12.54 -14.36
C VAL A 80 -13.38 -11.09 -13.91
N TRP A 81 -13.31 -10.86 -12.62
CA TRP A 81 -13.24 -9.51 -12.06
C TRP A 81 -12.22 -9.45 -10.93
N LEU A 82 -11.67 -8.26 -10.72
CA LEU A 82 -10.77 -7.99 -9.60
C LEU A 82 -11.49 -7.13 -8.59
N LYS A 83 -11.19 -7.37 -7.31
CA LYS A 83 -11.60 -6.50 -6.22
C LYS A 83 -10.41 -6.09 -5.40
N ARG A 84 -10.44 -4.86 -4.89
CA ARG A 84 -9.49 -4.30 -3.96
C ARG A 84 -10.09 -4.26 -2.57
N SER A 85 -9.24 -4.33 -1.57
CA SER A 85 -9.64 -4.18 -0.18
C SER A 85 -8.47 -3.64 0.61
N ARG A 86 -8.79 -3.04 1.74
CA ARG A 86 -7.81 -2.46 2.65
C ARG A 86 -8.12 -2.95 4.06
N VAL A 87 -7.10 -3.44 4.73
CA VAL A 87 -7.19 -3.88 6.12
C VAL A 87 -6.05 -3.33 6.95
N GLN A 88 -6.31 -3.14 8.24
CA GLN A 88 -5.26 -2.74 9.18
C GLN A 88 -4.46 -3.97 9.61
N GLY A 89 -3.18 -3.98 9.26
CA GLY A 89 -2.18 -4.94 9.73
C GLY A 89 -1.53 -4.50 11.04
N TYR A 90 -0.33 -5.02 11.32
CA TYR A 90 0.41 -4.69 12.54
C TYR A 90 1.13 -3.34 12.43
N ALA A 91 1.83 -3.11 11.33
CA ALA A 91 2.67 -1.92 11.11
C ALA A 91 2.00 -0.86 10.21
N GLY A 92 0.76 -1.11 9.78
CA GLY A 92 -0.01 -0.20 8.97
C GLY A 92 -1.02 -0.94 8.08
N ASP A 93 -1.52 -0.25 7.09
CA ASP A 93 -2.50 -0.78 6.17
C ASP A 93 -1.89 -1.77 5.18
N ILE A 94 -2.66 -2.82 4.90
CA ILE A 94 -2.38 -3.85 3.90
C ILE A 94 -3.43 -3.69 2.80
N HIS A 95 -2.95 -3.40 1.60
CA HIS A 95 -3.76 -3.30 0.40
C HIS A 95 -3.80 -4.66 -0.29
N LEU A 96 -5.00 -5.20 -0.46
CA LEU A 96 -5.26 -6.51 -1.04
C LEU A 96 -5.86 -6.35 -2.44
N LEU A 97 -5.51 -7.28 -3.31
CA LEU A 97 -6.10 -7.47 -4.63
C LEU A 97 -6.50 -8.93 -4.76
N ALA A 98 -7.75 -9.21 -5.09
CA ALA A 98 -8.24 -10.56 -5.31
C ALA A 98 -8.91 -10.67 -6.67
N ALA A 99 -8.78 -11.83 -7.31
CA ALA A 99 -9.43 -12.14 -8.57
C ALA A 99 -10.52 -13.18 -8.34
N PHE A 100 -11.63 -13.00 -9.03
CA PHE A 100 -12.81 -13.83 -8.91
C PHE A 100 -13.24 -14.28 -10.30
N GLY A 101 -13.63 -15.55 -10.41
CA GLY A 101 -14.18 -16.10 -11.63
C GLY A 101 -15.70 -16.06 -11.66
N ASN A 102 -16.26 -16.70 -12.68
CA ASN A 102 -17.71 -16.86 -12.82
C ASN A 102 -18.32 -17.50 -11.55
N GLY A 103 -19.48 -17.01 -11.12
CA GLY A 103 -20.15 -17.47 -9.90
C GLY A 103 -19.54 -16.98 -8.58
N GLY A 104 -18.57 -16.06 -8.59
CA GLY A 104 -18.01 -15.44 -7.38
C GLY A 104 -16.94 -16.28 -6.68
N GLN A 105 -16.42 -17.32 -7.35
CA GLN A 105 -15.33 -18.14 -6.84
C GLN A 105 -14.02 -17.35 -6.76
N LEU A 106 -13.31 -17.43 -5.63
CA LEU A 106 -11.99 -16.81 -5.47
C LEU A 106 -10.93 -17.59 -6.25
N LEU A 107 -10.33 -16.95 -7.26
CA LEU A 107 -9.20 -17.52 -8.01
C LEU A 107 -7.87 -17.34 -7.25
N GLY A 108 -7.79 -16.28 -6.45
CA GLY A 108 -6.66 -16.03 -5.55
C GLY A 108 -6.59 -14.59 -5.08
N ALA A 109 -5.68 -14.34 -4.13
CA ALA A 109 -5.42 -13.01 -3.57
C ALA A 109 -3.92 -12.67 -3.58
N ARG A 110 -3.60 -11.39 -3.65
CA ARG A 110 -2.25 -10.81 -3.57
C ARG A 110 -2.27 -9.57 -2.69
N VAL A 111 -1.11 -9.29 -2.10
CA VAL A 111 -0.85 -8.01 -1.42
C VAL A 111 -0.25 -7.05 -2.43
N ALA A 112 -0.85 -5.87 -2.58
CA ALA A 112 -0.40 -4.82 -3.47
C ALA A 112 0.53 -3.82 -2.78
N GLU A 113 0.30 -3.56 -1.48
CA GLU A 113 1.14 -2.69 -0.65
C GLU A 113 0.97 -3.08 0.82
N HIS A 114 2.04 -3.04 1.60
CA HIS A 114 2.00 -3.19 3.05
C HIS A 114 3.22 -2.52 3.70
N ARG A 115 3.22 -2.40 5.03
CA ARG A 115 4.34 -1.85 5.84
C ARG A 115 4.85 -2.79 6.92
N GLU A 116 4.51 -4.07 6.80
CA GLU A 116 4.82 -5.09 7.81
C GLU A 116 6.32 -5.28 8.01
N THR A 117 6.69 -5.78 9.18
CA THR A 117 8.09 -5.95 9.58
C THR A 117 8.80 -6.96 8.68
N PRO A 118 9.92 -6.59 8.01
CA PRO A 118 10.72 -7.53 7.23
C PRO A 118 11.19 -8.73 8.07
N GLY A 119 11.09 -9.93 7.52
CA GLY A 119 11.44 -11.19 8.19
C GLY A 119 10.42 -11.69 9.22
N LEU A 120 9.33 -10.96 9.48
CA LEU A 120 8.26 -11.39 10.39
C LEU A 120 6.89 -11.37 9.72
N GLY A 121 6.50 -10.24 9.13
CA GLY A 121 5.20 -10.03 8.51
C GLY A 121 5.23 -9.98 6.98
N ASP A 122 6.41 -10.08 6.36
CA ASP A 122 6.61 -10.07 4.90
C ASP A 122 6.31 -11.42 4.22
N PHE A 123 5.90 -12.45 4.97
CA PHE A 123 5.41 -13.71 4.41
C PHE A 123 4.12 -13.54 3.56
N ILE A 124 3.47 -12.38 3.66
CA ILE A 124 2.32 -12.02 2.82
C ILE A 124 2.74 -11.59 1.41
N ASP A 125 4.03 -11.37 1.16
CA ASP A 125 4.57 -11.23 -0.18
C ASP A 125 4.72 -12.61 -0.84
N VAL A 126 4.15 -12.76 -2.03
CA VAL A 126 4.15 -14.05 -2.76
C VAL A 126 5.56 -14.52 -3.14
N ASP A 127 6.49 -13.57 -3.29
CA ASP A 127 7.90 -13.84 -3.61
C ASP A 127 8.70 -14.32 -2.39
N LYS A 128 8.20 -14.07 -1.17
CA LYS A 128 8.84 -14.46 0.09
C LYS A 128 8.30 -15.78 0.62
N SER A 129 7.01 -16.04 0.42
CA SER A 129 6.35 -17.21 0.98
C SER A 129 5.16 -17.67 0.12
N PRO A 130 4.87 -18.97 0.08
CA PRO A 130 3.69 -19.49 -0.61
C PRO A 130 2.38 -19.26 0.16
N TRP A 131 2.40 -18.68 1.37
CA TRP A 131 1.23 -18.56 2.24
C TRP A 131 0.02 -17.90 1.54
N MET A 132 0.23 -16.81 0.81
CA MET A 132 -0.84 -16.14 0.03
C MET A 132 -1.45 -17.01 -1.08
N ARG A 133 -0.75 -18.03 -1.57
CA ARG A 133 -1.29 -18.92 -2.61
C ARG A 133 -2.38 -19.85 -2.07
N ARG A 134 -2.44 -20.06 -0.75
CA ARG A 134 -3.46 -20.92 -0.12
C ARG A 134 -4.88 -20.42 -0.31
N PHE A 135 -5.07 -19.11 -0.46
CA PHE A 135 -6.39 -18.51 -0.69
C PHE A 135 -7.05 -18.94 -2.01
N ALA A 136 -6.30 -19.54 -2.95
CA ALA A 136 -6.89 -20.11 -4.17
C ALA A 136 -7.61 -21.45 -3.93
N THR A 137 -7.30 -22.16 -2.83
CA THR A 137 -7.78 -23.52 -2.60
C THR A 137 -8.39 -23.73 -1.21
N THR A 138 -8.25 -22.75 -0.32
CA THR A 138 -8.67 -22.86 1.08
C THR A 138 -9.51 -21.64 1.45
N PRO A 139 -10.66 -21.82 2.14
CA PRO A 139 -11.45 -20.70 2.64
C PRO A 139 -10.61 -19.73 3.48
N PRO A 140 -10.79 -18.40 3.35
CA PRO A 140 -9.87 -17.45 3.96
C PRO A 140 -9.68 -17.60 5.48
N LEU A 141 -10.76 -17.89 6.21
CA LEU A 141 -10.70 -18.03 7.67
C LEU A 141 -10.05 -19.35 8.12
N GLU A 142 -9.97 -20.36 7.25
CA GLU A 142 -9.35 -21.65 7.50
C GLU A 142 -7.86 -21.69 7.14
N VAL A 143 -7.34 -20.68 6.45
CA VAL A 143 -5.90 -20.55 6.23
C VAL A 143 -5.19 -20.39 7.58
N ASP A 144 -4.12 -21.17 7.80
CA ASP A 144 -3.40 -21.14 9.06
C ASP A 144 -2.83 -19.76 9.35
N ALA A 145 -2.98 -19.31 10.60
CA ALA A 145 -2.27 -18.14 11.10
C ALA A 145 -0.77 -18.44 11.20
N VAL A 146 0.05 -17.40 11.08
CA VAL A 146 1.52 -17.52 11.19
C VAL A 146 1.94 -17.12 12.59
N SER A 147 2.60 -18.05 13.29
CA SER A 147 3.16 -17.82 14.63
C SER A 147 4.16 -16.66 14.60
N GLY A 148 4.05 -15.74 15.57
CA GLY A 148 4.87 -14.52 15.62
C GLY A 148 4.36 -13.37 14.74
N ALA A 149 3.40 -13.62 13.84
CA ALA A 149 2.77 -12.60 12.98
C ALA A 149 1.25 -12.78 12.89
N THR A 150 0.62 -13.06 14.04
CA THR A 150 -0.82 -13.36 14.14
C THR A 150 -1.69 -12.17 13.72
N ILE A 151 -1.32 -10.94 14.10
CA ILE A 151 -2.07 -9.74 13.73
C ILE A 151 -2.11 -9.57 12.20
N THR A 152 -0.97 -9.72 11.55
CA THR A 152 -0.82 -9.66 10.09
C THR A 152 -1.63 -10.73 9.38
N SER A 153 -1.47 -12.00 9.80
CA SER A 153 -2.16 -13.12 9.18
C SER A 153 -3.68 -13.02 9.34
N GLU A 154 -4.18 -12.68 10.53
CA GLU A 154 -5.61 -12.49 10.78
C GLU A 154 -6.19 -11.25 10.05
N ALA A 155 -5.41 -10.18 9.91
CA ALA A 155 -5.81 -9.03 9.10
C ALA A 155 -6.04 -9.45 7.64
N VAL A 156 -5.10 -10.17 7.04
CA VAL A 156 -5.21 -10.63 5.65
C VAL A 156 -6.37 -11.62 5.48
N LYS A 157 -6.48 -12.63 6.35
CA LYS A 157 -7.59 -13.60 6.30
C LYS A 157 -8.96 -12.94 6.31
N ARG A 158 -9.17 -11.99 7.23
CA ARG A 158 -10.43 -11.23 7.31
C ARG A 158 -10.60 -10.29 6.12
N GLY A 159 -9.53 -9.70 5.63
CA GLY A 159 -9.56 -8.83 4.45
C GLY A 159 -10.04 -9.57 3.21
N VAL A 160 -9.48 -10.75 2.95
CA VAL A 160 -9.91 -11.62 1.84
C VAL A 160 -11.32 -12.13 2.07
N GLN A 161 -11.69 -12.50 3.30
CA GLN A 161 -13.05 -12.92 3.64
C GLN A 161 -14.10 -11.85 3.30
N ARG A 162 -13.86 -10.58 3.66
CA ARG A 162 -14.77 -9.47 3.34
C ARG A 162 -14.93 -9.23 1.84
N MET A 163 -13.96 -9.64 1.03
CA MET A 163 -14.06 -9.50 -0.43
C MET A 163 -15.06 -10.50 -1.02
N LEU A 164 -15.24 -11.66 -0.39
CA LEU A 164 -16.23 -12.68 -0.74
C LEU A 164 -17.65 -12.27 -0.36
N GLU A 165 -17.78 -11.49 0.71
CA GLU A 165 -19.07 -11.03 1.19
C GLU A 165 -19.65 -10.02 0.18
N PRO A 166 -20.95 -10.14 -0.18
CA PRO A 166 -21.62 -9.10 -0.94
C PRO A 166 -21.53 -7.81 -0.14
N GLU A 167 -21.21 -6.72 -0.83
CA GLU A 167 -21.07 -5.42 -0.21
C GLU A 167 -22.35 -5.12 0.58
N ALA A 168 -22.23 -4.98 1.90
CA ALA A 168 -23.37 -4.64 2.73
C ALA A 168 -23.88 -3.29 2.23
N ALA A 169 -25.06 -3.29 1.62
CA ALA A 169 -25.71 -2.06 1.19
C ALA A 169 -25.76 -1.08 2.38
N PRO A 170 -25.47 0.22 2.14
CA PRO A 170 -25.41 1.23 3.20
C PRO A 170 -26.72 1.35 4.00
#